data_AF-A0A1Q8JPZ8-F1
#
_entry.id   AF-A0A1Q8JPZ8-F1
#
_cell.length_a   1.000
_cell.length_b   1.000
_cell.length_c   1.000
_cell.angle_alpha   90.00
_cell.angle_beta   90.00
_cell.angle_gamma   90.00
#
_symmetry.space_group_name_H-M   'P 1'
#
loop_
_entity.id
_entity.type
_entity.pdbx_description
1 polymer ?
#
loop_
_entity_poly.entity_id
_entity_poly.type
_entity_poly.pdbx_seq_one_letter_code
_entity_poly.pdbx_strand_id
1 'polypeptide(L)' 'MEHHEKMRMRAAAFRATRVYPGPVGELISRELLAWEDFGYRLGGNRLVGELMEHVLKSQPAGQQESRTDAA' A
#
# COMPACT_ATOMS: atom_id res chain seq x y z
N MET A 1 13.07 11.97 0.78
CA MET A 1 11.72 11.62 1.23
C MET A 1 11.52 12.22 2.62
N GLU A 2 10.45 12.97 2.81
CA GLU A 2 10.14 13.61 4.09
C GLU A 2 9.75 12.57 5.15
N HIS A 3 9.91 12.87 6.44
CA HIS A 3 9.57 11.94 7.53
C HIS A 3 8.11 11.49 7.47
N HIS A 4 7.19 12.41 7.16
CA HIS A 4 5.76 12.12 7.01
C HIS A 4 5.48 11.11 5.88
N GLU A 5 6.19 11.22 4.77
CA GLU A 5 6.03 10.32 3.62
C GLU A 5 6.56 8.91 3.93
N LYS A 6 7.67 8.79 4.67
CA LYS A 6 8.15 7.50 5.18
C LYS A 6 7.13 6.83 6.10
N MET A 7 6.51 7.59 7.00
CA MET A 7 5.46 7.06 7.89
C MET A 7 4.24 6.57 7.09
N ARG A 8 3.80 7.33 6.07
CA ARG A 8 2.71 6.92 5.18
C ARG A 8 3.05 5.66 4.40
N MET A 9 4.28 5.55 3.91
CA MET A 9 4.76 4.37 3.19
C MET A 9 4.69 3.11 4.08
N ARG A 10 5.20 3.19 5.32
CA ARG A 10 5.10 2.09 6.29
C ARG A 10 3.65 1.72 6.61
N ALA A 11 2.79 2.72 6.82
CA ALA A 11 1.38 2.49 7.08
C ALA A 11 0.69 1.76 5.91
N ALA A 12 1.00 2.15 4.67
CA ALA A 12 0.52 1.46 3.47
C ALA A 12 1.06 0.02 3.38
N ALA A 13 2.35 -0.19 3.66
CA ALA A 13 2.95 -1.52 3.67
C ALA A 13 2.26 -2.49 4.65
N PHE A 14 1.98 -2.03 5.89
CA PHE A 14 1.25 -2.85 6.86
C PHE A 14 -0.21 -3.08 6.50
N ARG A 15 -0.83 -2.12 5.81
CA ARG A 15 -2.22 -2.21 5.36
C ARG A 15 -2.39 -3.16 4.16
N ALA A 16 -1.38 -3.28 3.30
CA ALA A 16 -1.45 -4.01 2.05
C ALA A 16 -1.95 -5.45 2.19
N THR A 17 -1.51 -6.18 3.23
CA THR A 17 -1.91 -7.58 3.48
C THR A 17 -3.38 -7.73 3.89
N ARG A 18 -4.01 -6.66 4.38
CA ARG A 18 -5.45 -6.64 4.73
C ARG A 18 -6.33 -6.26 3.55
N VAL A 19 -5.80 -5.45 2.63
CA VAL A 19 -6.48 -5.04 1.39
C VAL A 19 -6.38 -6.15 0.34
N TYR A 20 -5.22 -6.80 0.25
CA TYR A 20 -4.94 -7.90 -0.68
C TYR A 20 -4.46 -9.13 0.08
N PRO A 21 -5.37 -10.01 0.55
CA PRO A 21 -4.97 -11.23 1.23
C PRO A 21 -4.10 -12.12 0.33
N GLY A 22 -3.11 -12.77 0.93
CA GLY A 22 -2.23 -13.73 0.24
C GLY A 22 -0.99 -13.11 -0.40
N PRO A 23 -0.36 -13.81 -1.36
CA PRO A 23 0.97 -13.46 -1.88
C PRO A 23 1.06 -12.07 -2.52
N VAL A 24 -0.04 -11.56 -3.06
CA VAL A 24 -0.09 -10.23 -3.69
C VAL A 24 0.08 -9.12 -2.65
N GLY A 25 -0.61 -9.18 -1.52
CA GLY A 25 -0.44 -8.17 -0.46
C GLY A 25 0.92 -8.23 0.21
N GLU A 26 1.49 -9.43 0.33
CA GLU A 26 2.86 -9.60 0.82
C GLU A 26 3.88 -8.96 -0.12
N LEU A 27 3.75 -9.19 -1.43
CA LEU A 27 4.61 -8.57 -2.45
C LEU A 27 4.53 -7.04 -2.38
N ILE A 28 3.32 -6.48 -2.32
CA ILE A 28 3.12 -5.03 -2.20
C ILE A 28 3.75 -4.51 -0.90
N SER A 29 3.57 -5.20 0.22
CA SER A 29 4.17 -4.81 1.50
C SER A 29 5.69 -4.72 1.42
N ARG A 30 6.33 -5.75 0.86
CA ARG A 30 7.78 -5.83 0.69
C ARG A 30 8.32 -4.72 -0.22
N GLU A 31 7.64 -4.47 -1.33
CA GLU A 31 8.02 -3.41 -2.28
C GLU A 31 7.96 -2.02 -1.64
N LEU A 32 6.87 -1.70 -0.92
CA LEU A 32 6.73 -0.39 -0.26
C LEU A 32 7.81 -0.16 0.82
N LEU A 33 8.20 -1.21 1.57
CA LEU A 33 9.30 -1.14 2.53
C LEU A 33 10.65 -0.96 1.85
N ALA A 34 10.92 -1.73 0.78
CA ALA A 34 12.15 -1.58 0.00
C ALA A 34 12.27 -0.18 -0.62
N TRP A 35 11.15 0.40 -1.05
CA TRP A 35 11.13 1.77 -1.57
C TRP A 35 11.47 2.80 -0.50
N GLU A 36 10.97 2.62 0.73
CA GLU A 36 11.30 3.47 1.86
C GLU A 36 12.82 3.53 2.13
N ASP A 37 13.49 2.39 2.00
CA ASP A 37 14.92 2.23 2.28
C ASP A 37 15.81 2.75 1.13
N PHE A 38 15.41 2.50 -0.13
CA PHE A 38 16.31 2.68 -1.28
C PHE A 38 15.77 3.58 -2.39
N GLY A 39 14.46 3.58 -2.58
CA GLY A 39 13.90 4.03 -3.85
C GLY A 39 14.07 5.53 -4.11
N TYR A 40 14.12 6.37 -3.07
CA TYR A 40 14.25 7.83 -3.23
C TYR A 40 15.58 8.24 -3.90
N ARG A 41 16.54 7.30 -3.96
CA ARG A 41 17.84 7.46 -4.64
C ARG A 41 17.78 7.10 -6.13
N LEU A 42 16.72 6.41 -6.58
CA LEU A 42 16.58 5.86 -7.93
C LEU A 42 15.72 6.71 -8.88
N GLY A 43 15.21 7.86 -8.41
CA GLY A 43 14.41 8.78 -9.22
C GLY A 43 12.93 8.38 -9.35
N GLY A 44 12.14 9.29 -9.93
CA GLY A 44 10.68 9.32 -9.86
C GLY A 44 9.98 8.01 -10.20
N ASN A 45 9.20 7.50 -9.25
CA ASN A 45 8.28 6.38 -9.46
C ASN A 45 6.86 6.77 -9.05
N ARG A 46 6.17 7.42 -9.99
CA ARG A 46 4.74 7.75 -9.90
C ARG A 46 3.91 6.53 -9.49
N LEU A 47 4.27 5.34 -10.00
CA LEU A 47 3.58 4.08 -9.69
C LEU A 47 3.58 3.76 -8.20
N VAL A 48 4.69 3.96 -7.49
CA VAL A 48 4.79 3.58 -6.07
C VAL A 48 4.03 4.56 -5.18
N GLY A 49 4.07 5.86 -5.52
CA GLY A 49 3.20 6.84 -4.88
C GLY A 49 1.71 6.55 -5.12
N GLU A 50 1.32 6.22 -6.36
CA GLU A 50 -0.05 5.83 -6.69
C GLU A 50 -0.48 4.54 -6.00
N LEU A 51 0.40 3.54 -5.89
CA LEU A 51 0.16 2.29 -5.18
C LEU A 51 -0.03 2.53 -3.68
N MET A 52 0.83 3.33 -3.05
CA MET A 52 0.68 3.74 -1.66
C MET A 52 -0.68 4.41 -1.44
N GLU A 53 -1.03 5.40 -2.26
CA GLU A 53 -2.30 6.11 -2.16
C GLU A 53 -3.50 5.19 -2.39
N HIS A 54 -3.39 4.25 -3.33
CA HIS A 54 -4.42 3.25 -3.56
C HIS A 54 -4.64 2.38 -2.31
N VAL A 55 -3.58 1.79 -1.75
CA VAL A 55 -3.67 0.93 -0.55
C VAL A 55 -4.26 1.69 0.65
N LEU A 56 -3.88 2.96 0.83
CA LEU A 56 -4.40 3.78 1.92
C LEU A 56 -5.90 4.09 1.78
N LYS A 57 -6.41 4.21 0.56
CA LYS A 57 -7.83 4.51 0.27
C LYS A 57 -8.71 3.27 0.13
N SER A 58 -8.12 2.11 -0.19
CA SER A 58 -8.86 0.86 -0.38
C SER A 58 -9.40 0.29 0.92
N GLN A 59 -10.57 -0.35 0.86
CA GLN A 59 -11.15 -1.07 1.99
C GLN A 59 -10.54 -2.48 2.10
N PRO A 60 -10.49 -3.07 3.30
CA PRO A 60 -10.11 -4.48 3.44
C PRO A 60 -11.08 -5.38 2.67
N ALA A 61 -10.59 -6.48 2.09
CA ALA A 61 -11.39 -7.38 1.25
C ALA A 61 -12.72 -7.82 1.92
N GLY A 62 -12.71 -8.06 3.24
CA GLY A 62 -13.92 -8.45 3.99
C GLY A 62 -14.94 -7.33 4.28
N GLN A 63 -14.63 -6.06 4.01
CA GLN A 63 -15.61 -4.95 4.11
C GLN A 63 -16.23 -4.58 2.77
N GLN A 64 -15.67 -5.08 1.66
CA GLN A 64 -16.15 -4.80 0.31
C GLN A 64 -17.33 -5.71 -0.07
N GLU A 65 -17.33 -6.95 0.40
CA GLU A 65 -18.42 -7.93 0.24
C GLU A 65 -19.71 -7.42 0.93
N SER A 66 -19.63 -6.90 2.16
CA SER A 66 -20.79 -6.37 2.90
C SER A 66 -21.49 -5.16 2.24
N ARG A 67 -20.81 -4.44 1.34
CA ARG A 67 -21.41 -3.33 0.56
C ARG A 67 -22.05 -3.82 -0.74
N THR A 68 -21.63 -4.98 -1.24
CA THR A 68 -22.12 -5.56 -2.50
C THR A 68 -23.39 -6.38 -2.26
N ASP A 69 -23.55 -6.96 -1.06
CA ASP A 69 -24.74 -7.74 -0.68
C ASP A 69 -25.92 -6.88 -0.19
N ALA A 70 -25.74 -5.56 -0.05
CA ALA A 70 -26.74 -4.61 0.47
C ALA A 70 -27.37 -3.72 -0.62
N ALA A 71 -27.14 -4.02 -1.90
CA ALA A 71 -27.65 -3.29 -3.08
C ALA A 71 -28.51 -4.20 -3.96
#